data_AF-A0A085Z7Q3-F1
#
_entry.id   AF-A0A085Z7Q3-F1
#
_cell.length_a   1.000
_cell.length_b   1.000
_cell.length_c   1.000
_cell.angle_alpha   90.00
_cell.angle_beta   90.00
_cell.angle_gamma   90.00
#
_symmetry.space_group_name_H-M   'P 1'
#
loop_
_entity.id
_entity.type
_entity.pdbx_description
1 polymer ?
#
loop_
_entity_poly.entity_id
_entity_poly.type
_entity_poly.pdbx_seq_one_letter_code
_entity_poly.pdbx_strand_id
1 'polypeptide(L)'
;MNHEKKNAVKSILFYIIASLIVIAINVSGKFKSGQCTPNLDFLSILIVVLLNVILLIANVVKAFVFKKDTRLSTIIHSITLVILLIFINSNIV
;
A
#
# COMPACT_ATOMS: atom_id res chain seq x y z
N MET A 1 -21.04 7.83 11.57
CA MET A 1 -19.96 8.19 10.62
C MET A 1 -20.34 7.69 9.22
N ASN A 2 -20.22 8.51 8.17
CA ASN A 2 -20.56 8.12 6.80
C ASN A 2 -19.73 6.89 6.33
N HIS A 3 -20.33 6.02 5.51
CA HIS A 3 -19.73 4.77 5.05
C HIS A 3 -18.41 5.00 4.27
N GLU A 4 -18.34 6.09 3.51
CA GLU A 4 -17.13 6.51 2.80
C GLU A 4 -16.00 6.89 3.77
N LYS A 5 -16.30 7.73 4.78
CA LYS A 5 -15.34 8.11 5.82
C LYS A 5 -14.83 6.90 6.59
N LYS A 6 -15.70 5.93 6.89
CA LYS A 6 -15.30 4.67 7.52
C LYS A 6 -14.34 3.86 6.66
N ASN A 7 -14.53 3.83 5.33
CA ASN A 7 -13.62 3.17 4.41
C ASN A 7 -12.27 3.90 4.31
N ALA A 8 -12.28 5.24 4.24
CA ALA A 8 -11.06 6.03 4.24
C ALA A 8 -10.22 5.81 5.51
N VAL A 9 -10.85 5.81 6.68
CA VAL A 9 -10.16 5.50 7.95
C VAL A 9 -9.56 4.10 7.95
N LYS A 10 -10.27 3.10 7.40
CA LYS A 10 -9.73 1.73 7.27
C LYS A 10 -8.54 1.68 6.31
N SER A 11 -8.58 2.39 5.18
CA SER A 11 -7.44 2.48 4.25
C SER A 11 -6.23 3.13 4.93
N ILE A 12 -6.43 4.21 5.68
CA ILE A 12 -5.36 4.87 6.46
C ILE A 12 -4.78 3.90 7.49
N LEU A 13 -5.63 3.21 8.25
CA LEU A 13 -5.20 2.24 9.25
C LEU A 13 -4.40 1.09 8.63
N PHE A 14 -4.82 0.59 7.47
CA PHE A 14 -4.08 -0.42 6.71
C PHE A 14 -2.66 0.05 6.39
N TYR A 15 -2.49 1.28 5.90
CA TYR A 15 -1.17 1.80 5.58
C TYR A 15 -0.31 2.04 6.83
N ILE A 16 -0.89 2.52 7.93
CA ILE A 16 -0.18 2.64 9.21
C ILE A 16 0.36 1.28 9.66
N ILE A 17 -0.49 0.24 9.64
CA ILE A 17 -0.08 -1.12 10.03
C ILE A 17 0.99 -1.65 9.07
N ALA A 18 0.82 -1.48 7.76
CA ALA A 18 1.79 -1.91 6.76
C ALA A 18 3.16 -1.24 6.98
N SER A 19 3.19 0.07 7.23
CA SER A 19 4.42 0.80 7.54
C SER A 19 5.09 0.28 8.82
N LEU A 20 4.33 0.02 9.88
CA LEU A 20 4.88 -0.55 11.12
C LEU A 20 5.49 -1.93 10.90
N ILE A 21 4.85 -2.78 10.10
CA ILE A 21 5.37 -4.11 9.75
C ILE A 21 6.69 -3.98 8.98
N VAL A 22 6.76 -3.11 7.97
CA VAL A 22 7.98 -2.88 7.19
C VAL A 22 9.11 -2.37 8.11
N ILE A 23 8.82 -1.42 9.00
CA ILE A 23 9.80 -0.92 9.97
C ILE A 23 10.28 -2.06 10.89
N ALA A 24 9.37 -2.88 11.41
CA ALA A 24 9.73 -3.99 12.29
C ALA A 24 10.62 -5.03 11.59
N ILE A 25 10.36 -5.33 10.32
CA ILE A 25 11.18 -6.22 9.50
C ILE A 25 12.58 -5.62 9.31
N ASN A 26 12.66 -4.33 8.92
CA ASN A 26 13.92 -3.61 8.69
C ASN A 26 14.77 -3.51 9.96
N VAL A 27 14.16 -3.16 11.11
CA VAL A 27 14.86 -3.02 12.40
C VAL A 27 15.32 -4.35 12.96
N SER A 28 14.57 -5.43 12.73
CA SER A 28 14.92 -6.78 13.20
C SER A 28 16.25 -7.26 12.61
N GLY A 29 16.60 -6.88 11.38
CA GLY A 29 17.84 -7.29 10.70
C GLY A 29 17.94 -8.80 10.41
N LYS A 30 17.01 -9.61 10.91
CA LYS A 30 16.93 -11.08 10.74
C LYS A 30 16.54 -11.51 9.33
N PHE A 31 16.05 -10.58 8.52
CA PHE A 31 15.53 -10.82 7.18
C PHE A 31 16.45 -10.30 6.07
N LYS A 32 17.73 -10.03 6.37
CA LYS A 32 18.72 -9.71 5.33
C LYS A 32 18.90 -10.93 4.44
N SER A 33 18.45 -10.81 3.20
CA SER A 33 18.62 -11.84 2.18
C SER A 33 20.10 -12.04 1.85
N GLY A 34 20.52 -13.29 1.66
CA GLY A 34 21.88 -13.60 1.18
C GLY A 34 22.09 -13.10 -0.26
N GLN A 35 23.35 -13.13 -0.74
CA GLN A 35 23.79 -12.56 -2.03
C GLN A 35 22.96 -12.96 -3.27
N CYS A 36 22.21 -14.08 -3.22
CA CYS A 36 21.40 -14.59 -4.33
C CYS A 36 19.88 -14.47 -4.12
N THR A 37 19.41 -13.80 -3.06
CA THR A 37 17.97 -13.63 -2.77
C THR A 37 17.63 -12.14 -2.70
N PRO A 38 16.52 -11.68 -3.32
CA PRO A 38 16.14 -10.27 -3.27
C PRO A 38 15.91 -9.86 -1.81
N ASN A 39 16.40 -8.68 -1.43
CA ASN A 39 16.28 -8.17 -0.06
C ASN A 39 14.80 -8.19 0.38
N LEU A 40 14.51 -8.76 1.55
CA LEU A 40 13.13 -8.90 2.02
C LEU A 40 12.46 -7.53 2.21
N ASP A 41 13.26 -6.49 2.44
CA ASP A 41 12.85 -5.08 2.48
C ASP A 41 12.21 -4.65 1.14
N PHE A 42 12.82 -5.05 0.02
CA PHE A 42 12.28 -4.77 -1.32
C PHE A 42 11.03 -5.61 -1.62
N LEU A 43 11.04 -6.89 -1.21
CA LEU A 43 9.90 -7.78 -1.39
C LEU A 43 8.67 -7.30 -0.61
N SER A 44 8.86 -6.83 0.62
CA SER A 44 7.77 -6.32 1.46
C SER A 44 7.18 -5.03 0.91
N ILE A 45 7.99 -4.12 0.34
CA ILE A 45 7.49 -2.95 -0.40
C ILE A 45 6.70 -3.37 -1.65
N LEU A 46 7.19 -4.35 -2.41
CA LEU A 46 6.52 -4.85 -3.61
C LEU A 46 5.13 -5.44 -3.28
N ILE A 47 5.00 -6.17 -2.17
CA ILE A 47 3.73 -6.70 -1.68
C ILE A 47 2.75 -5.55 -1.35
N VAL A 48 3.23 -4.48 -0.71
CA VAL A 48 2.40 -3.30 -0.39
C VAL A 48 1.90 -2.62 -1.67
N VAL A 49 2.74 -2.51 -2.70
CA VAL A 49 2.33 -1.98 -4.02
C VAL A 49 1.25 -2.84 -4.65
N LEU A 50 1.42 -4.17 -4.67
CA LEU A 50 0.43 -5.09 -5.23
C LEU A 50 -0.91 -4.97 -4.51
N LEU A 51 -0.91 -4.98 -3.18
CA LEU A 51 -2.14 -4.82 -2.38
C LEU A 51 -2.81 -3.47 -2.63
N ASN A 52 -2.02 -2.39 -2.75
CA ASN A 52 -2.53 -1.07 -3.10
C ASN A 52 -3.25 -1.07 -4.45
N VAL A 53 -2.63 -1.62 -5.49
CA VAL A 53 -3.22 -1.70 -6.84
C VAL A 53 -4.53 -2.51 -6.82
N ILE A 54 -4.56 -3.66 -6.13
CA ILE A 54 -5.77 -4.47 -6.00
C ILE A 54 -6.90 -3.68 -5.32
N LEU A 55 -6.60 -2.96 -4.25
CA LEU A 55 -7.59 -2.14 -3.53
C LEU A 55 -8.09 -0.96 -4.38
N LEU A 56 -7.20 -0.35 -5.15
CA LEU A 56 -7.55 0.72 -6.08
C LEU A 56 -8.53 0.22 -7.15
N ILE A 57 -8.23 -0.93 -7.79
CA ILE A 57 -9.12 -1.57 -8.76
C ILE A 57 -10.46 -1.91 -8.10
N ALA A 58 -10.45 -2.49 -6.89
CA ALA A 58 -11.69 -2.82 -6.18
C ALA A 58 -12.54 -1.58 -5.88
N ASN A 59 -11.92 -0.44 -5.56
CA ASN A 59 -12.63 0.81 -5.32
C ASN A 59 -13.19 1.44 -6.60
N VAL A 60 -12.45 1.33 -7.72
CA VAL A 60 -12.93 1.72 -9.05
C VAL A 60 -14.14 0.86 -9.43
N VAL A 61 -14.05 -0.46 -9.30
CA VAL A 61 -15.19 -1.37 -9.56
C VAL A 61 -16.39 -1.02 -8.68
N LYS A 62 -16.18 -0.75 -7.39
CA LYS A 62 -17.26 -0.31 -6.48
C LYS A 62 -17.88 1.03 -6.89
N ALA A 63 -17.09 1.97 -7.40
CA ALA A 63 -17.57 3.26 -7.87
C ALA A 63 -18.41 3.11 -9.15
N PHE A 64 -17.91 2.37 -10.14
CA PHE A 64 -18.54 2.29 -11.46
C PHE A 64 -19.66 1.25 -11.55
N VAL A 65 -19.48 0.06 -10.95
CA VAL A 65 -20.47 -1.02 -11.02
C VAL A 65 -21.53 -0.89 -9.94
N PHE A 66 -21.12 -0.64 -8.70
CA PHE A 66 -22.03 -0.62 -7.55
C PHE A 66 -22.51 0.79 -7.18
N LYS A 67 -22.09 1.84 -7.91
CA LYS A 67 -22.39 3.25 -7.66
C LYS A 67 -22.18 3.67 -6.19
N LYS A 68 -21.22 3.03 -5.51
CA LYS A 68 -20.89 3.33 -4.11
C LYS A 68 -19.93 4.49 -4.06
N ASP A 69 -20.11 5.36 -3.06
CA ASP A 69 -19.18 6.46 -2.84
C ASP A 69 -17.87 5.93 -2.22
N THR A 70 -16.82 5.92 -3.03
CA THR A 70 -15.47 5.47 -2.66
C THR A 70 -14.41 6.54 -2.94
N ARG A 71 -14.81 7.77 -3.28
CA ARG A 71 -13.91 8.83 -3.77
C ARG A 71 -12.70 9.05 -2.86
N LEU A 72 -12.93 9.24 -1.57
CA LEU A 72 -11.85 9.45 -0.59
C LEU A 72 -10.88 8.27 -0.51
N SER A 73 -11.38 7.04 -0.47
CA SER A 73 -10.54 5.84 -0.40
C SER A 73 -9.73 5.68 -1.69
N THR A 74 -10.34 5.91 -2.85
CA THR A 74 -9.63 5.91 -4.15
C THR A 74 -8.52 6.95 -4.19
N ILE A 75 -8.78 8.19 -3.74
CA ILE A 75 -7.76 9.25 -3.67
C ILE A 75 -6.58 8.83 -2.77
N ILE A 76 -6.86 8.25 -1.60
CA ILE A 76 -5.81 7.78 -0.68
C ILE A 76 -4.94 6.70 -1.35
N HIS A 77 -5.55 5.71 -2.00
CA HIS A 77 -4.83 4.66 -2.70
C HIS A 77 -4.01 5.21 -3.88
N SER A 78 -4.56 6.14 -4.67
CA SER A 78 -3.86 6.81 -5.77
C SER A 78 -2.65 7.61 -5.30
N ILE A 79 -2.81 8.45 -4.27
CA ILE A 79 -1.69 9.23 -3.71
C ILE A 79 -0.61 8.29 -3.18
N THR A 80 -1.01 7.25 -2.45
CA THR A 80 -0.05 6.29 -1.89
C THR A 80 0.69 5.52 -2.98
N LEU A 81 0.01 5.20 -4.08
CA LEU A 81 0.65 4.57 -5.24
C LEU A 81 1.71 5.47 -5.86
N VAL A 82 1.41 6.76 -6.06
CA VAL A 82 2.38 7.74 -6.59
C VAL A 82 3.60 7.85 -5.66
N ILE A 83 3.38 7.97 -4.35
CA ILE A 83 4.48 8.02 -3.36
C ILE A 83 5.35 6.76 -3.43
N LEU A 84 4.74 5.58 -3.50
CA LEU A 84 5.46 4.31 -3.60
C LEU A 84 6.27 4.20 -4.90
N LEU A 85 5.72 4.64 -6.04
CA LEU A 85 6.41 4.63 -7.33
C LEU A 85 7.63 5.56 -7.31
N ILE A 86 7.51 6.76 -6.73
CA ILE A 86 8.63 7.69 -6.56
C ILE A 86 9.71 7.05 -5.69
N PHE A 87 9.32 6.46 -4.55
CA PHE A 87 10.25 5.81 -3.64
C PHE A 87 11.01 4.65 -4.30
N ILE A 88 10.31 3.80 -5.05
CA ILE A 88 10.92 2.68 -5.78
C ILE A 88 11.90 3.22 -6.84
N ASN A 89 11.51 4.23 -7.62
CA ASN A 89 12.38 4.81 -8.63
C ASN A 89 13.66 5.41 -8.02
N SER A 90 13.57 6.06 -6.86
CA SER A 90 14.73 6.60 -6.14
C SER A 90 15.64 5.55 -5.49
N ASN A 91 15.20 4.30 -5.33
CA ASN A 91 16.00 3.21 -4.75
C ASN A 91 16.53 2.22 -5.78
N ILE A 92 16.01 2.25 -7.01
CA ILE A 92 16.46 1.39 -8.13
C ILE A 92 17.56 2.07 -8.97
N VAL A 93 17.55 3.41 -9.05
CA VAL A 93 18.63 4.23 -9.67
C VAL A 93 19.72 4.49 -8.65
#